data_AF-A0A2G2G0U5-F1
#
_entry.id   AF-A0A2G2G0U5-F1
#
_cell.length_a   1.000
_cell.length_b   1.000
_cell.length_c   1.000
_cell.angle_alpha   90.00
_cell.angle_beta   90.00
_cell.angle_gamma   90.00
#
_symmetry.space_group_name_H-M   'P 1'
#
loop_
_entity.id
_entity.type
_entity.pdbx_description
1 polymer ?
#
loop_
_entity_poly.entity_id
_entity_poly.type
_entity_poly.pdbx_seq_one_letter_code
_entity_poly.pdbx_strand_id
1 'polypeptide(L)'
;MWDRKSLTLRKYSQFSAIILVAVAFISSGKEAAALTADEVLNRMTPEQSATYVNGIIEGLATARWLQDRPNAEGMNCIYDWYYQQPNSAVWNRIIEWFERHPEQQAGALMAVLIKPECGE
;
A
#
# COMPACT_ATOMS: atom_id res chain seq x y z
N MET A 1 16.14 -60.60 -18.83
CA MET A 1 17.53 -60.24 -18.46
C MET A 1 17.54 -58.74 -18.19
N TRP A 2 16.91 -58.27 -17.10
CA TRP A 2 17.49 -58.03 -15.77
C TRP A 2 18.92 -57.50 -15.83
N ASP A 3 19.11 -56.20 -15.54
CA ASP A 3 19.89 -55.83 -14.35
C ASP A 3 19.57 -54.40 -13.87
N ARG A 4 18.86 -54.31 -12.75
CA ARG A 4 18.61 -53.09 -11.98
C ARG A 4 19.78 -52.94 -11.02
N LYS A 5 20.65 -51.95 -11.23
CA LYS A 5 21.68 -51.59 -10.25
C LYS A 5 21.00 -51.01 -9.02
N SER A 6 20.90 -51.83 -7.97
CA SER A 6 20.46 -51.42 -6.65
C SER A 6 21.57 -50.61 -5.98
N LEU A 7 21.28 -49.37 -5.63
CA LEU A 7 22.14 -48.57 -4.76
C LEU A 7 21.85 -48.97 -3.32
N THR A 8 22.77 -49.73 -2.75
CA THR A 8 22.79 -50.14 -1.35
C THR A 8 22.97 -48.94 -0.43
N LEU A 9 21.89 -48.45 0.18
CA LEU A 9 21.94 -47.51 1.31
C LEU A 9 22.29 -48.30 2.58
N ARG A 10 23.59 -48.44 2.82
CA ARG A 10 24.15 -49.09 4.01
C ARG A 10 24.32 -48.05 5.11
N LYS A 11 23.62 -48.28 6.22
CA LYS A 11 23.99 -47.94 7.61
C LYS A 11 24.58 -46.55 7.87
N TYR A 12 23.73 -45.58 8.18
CA TYR A 12 24.06 -44.58 9.20
C TYR A 12 22.88 -44.48 10.19
N SER A 13 22.87 -45.46 11.07
CA SER A 13 22.04 -45.54 12.27
C SER A 13 22.76 -44.79 13.38
N GLN A 14 22.03 -43.87 14.02
CA GLN A 14 22.29 -43.32 15.35
C GLN A 14 23.52 -42.44 15.52
N PHE A 15 23.33 -41.12 15.40
CA PHE A 15 23.86 -40.17 16.40
C PHE A 15 22.86 -39.01 16.58
N SER A 16 22.24 -39.03 17.76
CA SER A 16 21.84 -37.89 18.59
C SER A 16 20.97 -36.78 17.99
N ALA A 17 19.73 -36.77 18.46
CA ALA A 17 18.79 -35.66 18.47
C ALA A 17 19.45 -34.34 18.93
N ILE A 18 19.45 -33.33 18.05
CA ILE A 18 19.45 -31.93 18.44
C ILE A 18 18.06 -31.41 18.08
N ILE A 19 17.19 -31.29 19.09
CA ILE A 19 15.89 -30.65 18.96
C ILE A 19 16.17 -29.16 18.75
N LEU A 20 16.17 -28.70 17.51
CA LEU A 20 16.03 -27.28 17.18
C LEU A 20 14.61 -26.86 17.56
N VAL A 21 14.38 -26.50 18.83
CA VAL A 21 13.24 -25.64 19.19
C VAL A 21 13.59 -24.24 18.71
N ALA A 22 13.52 -24.03 17.40
CA ALA A 22 13.40 -22.69 16.85
C ALA A 22 11.99 -22.21 17.26
N VAL A 23 11.91 -21.51 18.39
CA VAL A 23 10.72 -20.75 18.77
C VAL A 23 10.46 -19.81 17.60
N ALA A 24 9.44 -20.13 16.82
CA ALA A 24 8.90 -19.25 15.82
C ALA A 24 8.38 -18.02 16.59
N PHE A 25 9.19 -16.96 16.64
CA PHE A 25 8.70 -15.62 16.88
C PHE A 25 7.84 -15.25 15.67
N ILE A 26 6.63 -15.81 15.62
CA ILE A 26 5.55 -15.31 14.80
C ILE A 26 5.20 -13.97 15.44
N SER A 27 5.90 -12.93 15.00
CA SER A 27 5.42 -11.56 15.22
C SER A 27 4.03 -11.54 14.61
N SER A 28 3.03 -11.48 15.47
CA SER A 28 1.68 -11.06 15.10
C SER A 28 1.78 -9.61 14.65
N GLY A 29 2.29 -9.40 13.42
CA GLY A 29 2.21 -8.12 12.75
C GLY A 29 0.73 -7.83 12.65
N LYS A 30 0.24 -6.88 13.45
CA LYS A 30 -1.02 -6.23 13.11
C LYS A 30 -0.83 -5.76 11.67
N GLU A 31 -1.61 -6.32 10.75
CA GLU A 31 -1.64 -5.82 9.39
C GLU A 31 -1.79 -4.31 9.49
N ALA A 32 -0.88 -3.57 8.86
CA ALA A 32 -0.95 -2.13 8.84
C ALA A 32 -2.21 -1.76 8.06
N ALA A 33 -3.32 -1.59 8.78
CA ALA A 33 -4.58 -1.16 8.19
C ALA A 33 -4.37 0.26 7.64
N ALA A 34 -4.85 0.49 6.42
CA ALA A 34 -4.87 1.83 5.86
C ALA A 34 -5.71 2.75 6.75
N LEU A 35 -5.26 3.98 6.93
CA LEU A 35 -5.93 4.95 7.79
C LEU A 35 -7.27 5.35 7.19
N THR A 36 -8.26 5.46 8.06
CA THR A 36 -9.59 5.97 7.71
C THR A 36 -9.57 7.49 7.54
N ALA A 37 -10.57 8.04 6.86
CA ALA A 37 -10.75 9.48 6.76
C ALA A 37 -10.88 10.16 8.14
N ASP A 38 -11.62 9.55 9.07
CA ASP A 38 -11.73 10.05 10.45
C ASP A 38 -10.36 10.17 11.12
N GLU A 39 -9.52 9.14 10.98
CA GLU A 39 -8.19 9.14 11.59
C GLU A 39 -7.29 10.23 10.99
N VAL A 40 -7.38 10.47 9.68
CA VAL A 40 -6.62 11.54 9.03
C VAL A 40 -7.10 12.92 9.47
N LEU A 41 -8.41 13.14 9.63
CA LEU A 41 -8.94 14.45 10.03
C LEU A 41 -8.79 14.74 11.53
N ASN A 42 -9.03 13.74 12.38
CA ASN A 42 -9.22 13.96 13.81
C ASN A 42 -8.06 13.46 14.67
N ARG A 43 -7.15 12.63 14.14
CA ARG A 43 -6.04 12.05 14.91
C ARG A 43 -4.65 12.46 14.42
N MET A 44 -4.56 13.29 13.38
CA MET A 44 -3.32 13.83 12.86
C MET A 44 -3.21 15.34 13.10
N THR A 45 -1.99 15.84 13.24
CA THR A 45 -1.76 17.29 13.09
C THR A 45 -1.98 17.72 11.64
N PRO A 46 -2.19 19.02 11.38
CA PRO A 46 -2.29 19.52 10.01
C PRO A 46 -1.11 19.09 9.13
N GLU A 47 0.13 19.13 9.65
CA GLU A 47 1.33 18.73 8.91
C GLU A 47 1.37 17.22 8.63
N GLN A 48 0.93 16.40 9.59
CA GLN A 48 0.86 14.95 9.42
C GLN A 48 -0.18 14.58 8.36
N SER A 49 -1.37 15.18 8.43
CA SER A 49 -2.44 14.92 7.46
C SER A 49 -2.02 15.35 6.04
N ALA A 50 -1.41 16.52 5.89
CA ALA A 50 -0.90 17.00 4.61
C ALA A 50 0.19 16.07 4.04
N THR A 51 1.13 15.64 4.87
CA THR A 51 2.20 14.71 4.44
C THR A 51 1.62 13.34 4.04
N TYR A 52 0.63 12.85 4.79
CA TYR A 52 -0.04 11.59 4.49
C TYR A 52 -0.79 11.66 3.15
N VAL A 53 -1.55 12.72 2.92
CA VAL A 53 -2.25 12.95 1.64
C VAL A 53 -1.25 13.09 0.49
N ASN A 54 -0.14 13.82 0.67
CA ASN A 54 0.92 13.89 -0.35
C ASN A 54 1.42 12.49 -0.73
N GLY A 55 1.65 11.61 0.25
CA GLY A 55 2.06 10.23 0.00
C GLY A 55 1.03 9.44 -0.82
N ILE A 56 -0.26 9.65 -0.60
CA ILE A 56 -1.33 9.06 -1.42
C ILE A 56 -1.24 9.57 -2.87
N ILE A 57 -1.08 10.88 -3.06
CA ILE A 57 -0.96 11.50 -4.39
C ILE A 57 0.23 10.91 -5.15
N GLU A 58 1.40 10.82 -4.52
CA GLU A 58 2.58 10.20 -5.16
C GLU A 58 2.34 8.74 -5.55
N GLY A 59 1.66 7.97 -4.69
CA GLY A 59 1.30 6.58 -4.97
C GLY A 59 0.36 6.45 -6.16
N LEU A 60 -0.71 7.26 -6.21
CA LEU A 60 -1.68 7.26 -7.31
C LEU A 60 -1.06 7.73 -8.62
N ALA A 61 -0.27 8.79 -8.60
CA ALA A 61 0.45 9.31 -9.76
C ALA A 61 1.42 8.27 -10.33
N THR A 62 2.22 7.63 -9.46
CA THR A 62 3.14 6.56 -9.87
C THR A 62 2.41 5.35 -10.44
N ALA A 63 1.32 4.92 -9.79
CA ALA A 63 0.49 3.82 -10.29
C ALA A 63 -0.06 4.14 -11.69
N ARG A 64 -0.51 5.37 -11.91
CA ARG A 64 -1.01 5.82 -13.20
C ARG A 64 0.07 5.84 -14.28
N TRP A 65 1.26 6.34 -13.96
CA TRP A 65 2.39 6.28 -14.89
C TRP A 65 2.75 4.85 -15.29
N LEU A 66 2.75 3.91 -14.34
CA LEU A 66 3.03 2.51 -14.64
C LEU A 66 2.02 1.90 -15.61
N GLN A 67 0.76 2.34 -15.54
CA GLN A 67 -0.31 1.92 -16.45
C GLN A 67 -0.20 2.57 -17.84
N ASP A 68 0.10 3.87 -17.90
CA ASP A 68 0.07 4.66 -19.13
C ASP A 68 1.40 4.69 -19.90
N ARG A 69 2.48 4.18 -19.29
CA ARG A 69 3.84 4.30 -19.83
C ARG A 69 3.93 3.88 -21.32
N PRO A 70 4.68 4.63 -22.15
CA PRO A 70 5.56 5.73 -21.77
C PRO A 70 4.86 7.09 -21.56
N ASN A 71 3.53 7.16 -21.70
CA ASN A 71 2.80 8.42 -21.53
C ASN A 71 2.75 8.82 -20.04
N ALA A 72 3.08 10.08 -19.75
CA ALA A 72 3.07 10.67 -18.41
C ALA A 72 1.87 11.60 -18.17
N GLU A 73 0.99 11.80 -19.16
CA GLU A 73 -0.16 12.70 -19.08
C GLU A 73 -1.07 12.40 -17.88
N GLY A 74 -1.40 11.13 -17.63
CA GLY A 74 -2.25 10.75 -16.49
C GLY A 74 -1.59 11.05 -15.13
N MET A 75 -0.30 10.79 -15.00
CA MET A 75 0.49 11.12 -13.80
C MET A 75 0.54 12.63 -13.57
N ASN A 76 0.82 13.39 -14.62
CA ASN A 76 0.89 14.85 -14.57
C ASN A 76 -0.47 15.44 -14.22
N CYS A 77 -1.58 14.90 -14.74
CA CYS A 77 -2.92 15.35 -14.36
C CYS A 77 -3.16 15.24 -12.85
N ILE A 78 -2.76 14.12 -12.22
CA ILE A 78 -2.94 13.91 -10.78
C ILE A 78 -2.13 14.94 -9.98
N TYR A 79 -0.88 15.18 -10.38
CA TYR A 79 -0.05 16.22 -9.76
C TYR A 79 -0.63 17.62 -9.97
N ASP A 80 -1.13 17.93 -11.16
CA ASP A 80 -1.65 19.24 -11.49
C ASP A 80 -2.96 19.52 -10.74
N TRP A 81 -3.83 18.52 -10.65
CA TRP A 81 -5.05 18.58 -9.86
C TRP A 81 -4.75 18.91 -8.39
N TYR A 82 -3.71 18.30 -7.81
CA TYR A 82 -3.38 18.47 -6.39
C TYR A 82 -2.55 19.73 -6.09
N TYR A 83 -1.49 19.99 -6.86
CA TYR A 83 -0.48 21.00 -6.54
C TYR A 83 -0.66 22.35 -7.26
N GLN A 84 -1.40 22.43 -8.37
CA GLN A 84 -1.49 23.68 -9.18
C GLN A 84 -2.69 24.57 -8.83
N GLN A 85 -3.66 24.08 -8.05
CA GLN A 85 -4.78 24.90 -7.57
C GLN A 85 -4.31 25.75 -6.36
N PRO A 86 -4.93 26.91 -6.07
CA PRO A 86 -4.67 27.58 -4.80
C PRO A 86 -4.95 26.56 -3.68
N ASN A 87 -3.90 26.18 -2.94
CA ASN A 87 -3.85 25.01 -2.05
C ASN A 87 -5.02 24.91 -1.05
N SER A 88 -5.82 25.95 -0.85
CA SER A 88 -7.05 25.93 -0.06
C SER A 88 -8.24 25.24 -0.75
N ALA A 89 -8.42 25.39 -2.06
CA ALA A 89 -9.64 24.91 -2.73
C ALA A 89 -9.69 23.38 -2.83
N VAL A 90 -8.58 22.74 -3.20
CA VAL A 90 -8.48 21.28 -3.28
C VAL A 90 -8.48 20.69 -1.88
N TRP A 91 -7.74 21.28 -0.94
CA TRP A 91 -7.71 20.81 0.44
C TRP A 91 -9.09 20.84 1.10
N ASN A 92 -9.87 21.90 0.89
CA ASN A 92 -11.25 21.97 1.38
C ASN A 92 -12.13 20.86 0.78
N ARG A 93 -12.00 20.57 -0.52
CA ARG A 93 -12.73 19.46 -1.15
C ARG A 93 -12.34 18.10 -0.56
N ILE A 94 -11.07 17.89 -0.23
CA ILE A 94 -10.58 16.67 0.42
C ILE A 94 -11.19 16.53 1.82
N ILE A 95 -11.14 17.60 2.64
CA ILE A 95 -11.75 17.62 3.97
C ILE A 95 -13.24 17.28 3.88
N GLU A 96 -13.98 18.01 3.04
CA GLU A 96 -15.42 17.78 2.85
C GLU A 96 -15.72 16.35 2.38
N TRP A 97 -14.86 15.77 1.54
CA TRP A 97 -15.04 14.40 1.06
C TRP A 97 -14.80 13.36 2.17
N PHE A 98 -13.79 13.60 3.01
CA PHE A 98 -13.46 12.76 4.15
C PHE A 98 -14.54 12.85 5.24
N GLU A 99 -15.06 14.04 5.54
CA GLU A 99 -16.16 14.25 6.48
C GLU A 99 -17.43 13.49 6.08
N ARG A 100 -17.69 13.35 4.77
CA ARG A 100 -18.82 12.55 4.27
C ARG A 100 -18.63 11.04 4.39
N HIS A 101 -17.39 10.56 4.54
CA HIS A 101 -17.05 9.14 4.50
C HIS A 101 -16.03 8.75 5.60
N PRO A 102 -16.28 9.06 6.87
CA PRO A 102 -15.27 8.99 7.94
C PRO A 102 -14.69 7.59 8.14
N GLU A 103 -15.48 6.54 7.94
CA GLU A 103 -15.06 5.14 8.15
C GLU A 103 -14.32 4.52 6.94
N GLN A 104 -14.27 5.22 5.81
CA GLN A 104 -13.64 4.70 4.59
C GLN A 104 -12.14 5.00 4.59
N GLN A 105 -11.37 4.15 3.92
CA GLN A 105 -9.92 4.33 3.80
C GLN A 105 -9.61 5.59 2.99
N ALA A 106 -8.79 6.48 3.54
CA ALA A 106 -8.47 7.76 2.94
C ALA A 106 -7.86 7.61 1.54
N GLY A 107 -6.97 6.64 1.33
CA GLY A 107 -6.38 6.36 0.02
C GLY A 107 -7.42 5.98 -1.05
N ALA A 108 -8.41 5.16 -0.69
CA ALA A 108 -9.49 4.78 -1.60
C ALA A 108 -10.41 5.97 -1.91
N LEU A 109 -10.73 6.79 -0.90
CA LEU A 109 -11.50 8.01 -1.09
C LEU A 109 -10.80 9.00 -2.03
N MET A 110 -9.49 9.17 -1.89
CA MET A 110 -8.70 10.02 -2.79
C MET A 110 -8.72 9.50 -4.23
N ALA A 111 -8.57 8.20 -4.45
CA ALA A 111 -8.67 7.61 -5.79
C ALA A 111 -10.03 7.92 -6.44
N VAL A 112 -11.13 7.74 -5.70
CA VAL A 112 -12.48 8.06 -6.18
C VAL A 112 -12.65 9.56 -6.44
N LEU A 113 -12.09 10.41 -5.59
CA LEU A 113 -12.18 11.87 -5.72
C LEU A 113 -11.45 12.39 -6.97
N ILE A 114 -10.31 11.79 -7.32
CA ILE A 114 -9.45 12.20 -8.44
C ILE A 114 -9.94 11.62 -9.77
N LYS A 115 -10.54 10.43 -9.75
CA LYS A 115 -11.06 9.72 -10.93
C LYS A 115 -11.83 10.60 -11.93
N PRO A 116 -12.83 11.41 -11.54
CA PRO A 116 -13.57 12.23 -12.51
C PRO A 116 -12.73 13.34 -13.17
N GLU A 117 -11.61 13.74 -12.56
CA GLU A 117 -10.77 14.86 -13.01
C GLU A 117 -9.69 14.38 -13.99
N CYS A 118 -9.08 13.23 -13.69
CA CYS A 118 -7.96 12.69 -14.48
C CYS A 118 -8.30 11.43 -15.29
N GLY A 119 -9.55 10.97 -15.20
CA GLY A 119 -10.10 9.85 -15.95
C GLY A 119 -9.65 8.48 -15.43
N GLU A 120 -10.60 7.60 -15.15
CA GLU A 120 -10.41 6.13 -15.19
C GLU A 120 -11.37 5.52 -16.20
#